data_AF-A6DM05-F1
#
_entry.id   AF-A6DM05-F1
#
_cell.length_a   1.000
_cell.length_b   1.000
_cell.length_c   1.000
_cell.angle_alpha   90.00
_cell.angle_beta   90.00
_cell.angle_gamma   90.00
#
_symmetry.space_group_name_H-M   'P 1'
#
loop_
_entity.id
_entity.type
_entity.pdbx_description
1 polymer ?
#
loop_
_entity_poly.entity_id
_entity_poly.type
_entity_poly.pdbx_seq_one_letter_code
_entity_poly.pdbx_strand_id
1 'polypeptide(L)'
;MYKTILLSLFSLIPGIMADPVNATSHVFDRSPGFGEKLLSINPSIDYQDISPNISKFRVSGFDFFSDGRLAISLWDAKGRVYILENPLAPQEEHKYIKYAEGLHEALGIKVVDDQVYVLQKSELTRLDDTDKDGVADEYVCISNKWDVTTNFHEFSFGPLYKDGKFYIALAVAVNPGGVTTNPQTKDRGTIIEIDPKSGDYRVVLAGLRTPNGLMINAAGDMFVADNQGDYLPANKIMHIKEGAFYNHTYSPKHAFADKEVTQPAAWLQQNEIANSPTQGSFVPHGIYKDQLLIGDIHHGGLKRIFFEKIDGEYQSAAFRFTQNLRASINRTIFDKDNYLYLGGCGMGGNWATEGLKHDGIMRVKLYDQSIFEMLAIRAKSNGIEIEFTEPVAENIAWTKSLYRINQWTYKPTRNYGGPKIDKQQLEVLSVTPSQDLKKVFVEIAGMKEKHVINLRLANNFASKSGAQLFTGDAYYTLNKIPQNKVMIAKSVPSHVELISNVFTSSNEHPGAEVYRALCMSCHSLDGSKLVGPTFKGLAKSMRTVIKNGKEEKVHADRAYLRRSITKPAEEVAKGYQPIMPTLAPNMSKKQLTDVIDYMESLAK
;
A
#
# COMPACT_ATOMS: atom_id res chain seq x y z
N MET A 1 -56.52 20.97 6.76
CA MET A 1 -56.96 21.16 8.16
C MET A 1 -55.73 21.22 9.05
N TYR A 2 -55.55 22.36 9.73
CA TYR A 2 -54.79 22.69 10.95
C TYR A 2 -53.60 21.79 11.38
N LYS A 3 -52.33 22.24 11.36
CA LYS A 3 -51.63 23.14 12.32
C LYS A 3 -51.75 22.69 13.79
N THR A 4 -50.65 22.29 14.44
CA THR A 4 -50.31 22.67 15.83
C THR A 4 -48.80 22.54 16.07
N ILE A 5 -48.22 23.59 16.66
CA ILE A 5 -46.86 23.74 17.21
C ILE A 5 -46.99 23.72 18.73
N LEU A 6 -46.04 23.14 19.47
CA LEU A 6 -45.52 23.56 20.82
C LEU A 6 -44.34 22.61 21.19
N LEU A 7 -43.07 23.02 21.38
CA LEU A 7 -42.43 23.63 22.57
C LEU A 7 -42.87 22.96 23.89
N SER A 8 -42.03 22.54 24.85
CA SER A 8 -40.59 22.59 25.17
C SER A 8 -40.39 21.69 26.42
N LEU A 9 -39.15 21.25 26.74
CA LEU A 9 -38.55 21.07 28.10
C LEU A 9 -37.46 19.99 28.12
N PHE A 10 -36.29 20.35 28.68
CA PHE A 10 -35.24 19.57 29.40
C PHE A 10 -33.91 20.30 29.14
N SER A 11 -33.44 21.20 30.00
CA SER A 11 -32.83 21.03 31.34
C SER A 11 -31.33 21.36 31.27
N LEU A 12 -30.93 22.40 32.00
CA LEU A 12 -29.56 22.82 32.25
C LEU A 12 -28.76 21.74 33.01
N ILE A 13 -27.58 21.38 32.50
CA ILE A 13 -26.44 20.85 33.27
C ILE A 13 -25.15 21.49 32.69
N PRO A 14 -24.16 21.88 33.53
CA PRO A 14 -23.16 22.88 33.20
C PRO A 14 -21.85 22.30 32.64
N GLY A 15 -21.14 23.13 31.88
CA GLY A 15 -19.66 23.12 31.82
C GLY A 15 -19.02 21.94 31.08
N ILE A 16 -19.19 21.86 29.76
CA ILE A 16 -18.13 21.28 28.92
C ILE A 16 -17.02 22.33 28.88
N MET A 17 -16.01 22.18 29.73
CA MET A 17 -14.70 22.73 29.41
C MET A 17 -14.31 22.11 28.07
N ALA A 18 -14.38 22.92 27.01
CA ALA A 18 -13.76 22.57 25.76
C ALA A 18 -12.28 22.36 26.06
N ASP A 19 -11.80 21.14 25.85
CA ASP A 19 -10.37 20.86 25.82
C ASP A 19 -9.70 21.89 24.91
N PRO A 20 -8.54 22.46 25.30
CA PRO A 20 -7.84 23.41 24.46
C PRO A 20 -7.58 22.70 23.13
N VAL A 21 -8.15 23.25 22.05
CA VAL A 21 -7.91 22.80 20.68
C VAL A 21 -6.41 22.90 20.44
N ASN A 22 -5.75 21.77 20.66
CA ASN A 22 -4.33 21.59 20.48
C ASN A 22 -4.04 21.83 19.00
N ALA A 23 -3.11 22.75 18.71
CA ALA A 23 -2.61 23.04 17.36
C ALA A 23 -1.94 21.82 16.66
N THR A 24 -1.97 20.63 17.29
CA THR A 24 -1.57 19.32 16.73
C THR A 24 -2.72 18.56 16.07
N SER A 25 -3.96 19.09 16.02
CA SER A 25 -5.13 18.36 15.52
C SER A 25 -5.09 18.06 14.02
N HIS A 26 -4.53 18.96 13.20
CA HIS A 26 -4.60 18.85 11.73
C HIS A 26 -3.51 17.98 11.09
N VAL A 27 -2.38 17.74 11.78
CA VAL A 27 -1.25 17.00 11.17
C VAL A 27 -1.51 15.50 11.01
N PHE A 28 -2.62 14.99 11.54
CA PHE A 28 -3.06 13.60 11.36
C PHE A 28 -4.39 13.50 10.61
N ASP A 29 -4.83 14.59 9.98
CA ASP A 29 -6.02 14.57 9.14
C ASP A 29 -5.88 13.51 8.04
N ARG A 30 -6.99 12.82 7.76
CA ARG A 30 -7.00 11.76 6.77
C ARG A 30 -6.86 12.35 5.36
N SER A 31 -5.95 11.80 4.57
CA SER A 31 -5.71 12.18 3.19
C SER A 31 -5.14 10.98 2.40
N PRO A 32 -5.07 11.02 1.06
CA PRO A 32 -4.54 9.89 0.28
C PRO A 32 -3.11 9.51 0.69
N GLY A 33 -2.87 8.22 0.95
CA GLY A 33 -1.57 7.74 1.47
C GLY A 33 -1.40 7.97 2.97
N PHE A 34 -2.40 8.62 3.56
CA PHE A 34 -2.46 9.07 4.92
C PHE A 34 -3.83 8.65 5.48
N GLY A 35 -4.02 7.34 5.66
CA GLY A 35 -5.19 6.79 6.34
C GLY A 35 -6.42 6.77 5.43
N GLU A 36 -6.29 7.31 4.22
CA GLU A 36 -7.13 7.02 3.07
C GLU A 36 -6.33 6.29 2.00
N LYS A 37 -7.07 5.63 1.12
CA LYS A 37 -6.55 5.02 -0.10
C LYS A 37 -5.77 6.04 -0.94
N LEU A 38 -4.65 5.61 -1.51
CA LEU A 38 -3.89 6.39 -2.48
C LEU A 38 -4.76 6.71 -3.71
N LEU A 39 -4.47 7.80 -4.41
CA LEU A 39 -5.15 8.14 -5.67
C LEU A 39 -4.20 8.13 -6.88
N SER A 40 -2.90 8.01 -6.64
CA SER A 40 -1.86 8.16 -7.63
C SER A 40 -1.02 6.89 -7.79
N ILE A 41 -0.33 6.85 -8.93
CA ILE A 41 0.74 5.90 -9.19
C ILE A 41 1.96 6.30 -8.35
N ASN A 42 2.67 5.31 -7.78
CA ASN A 42 3.93 5.55 -7.08
C ASN A 42 4.98 6.13 -8.05
N PRO A 43 5.65 7.25 -7.71
CA PRO A 43 6.67 7.83 -8.59
C PRO A 43 7.89 6.92 -8.85
N SER A 44 8.11 5.89 -8.02
CA SER A 44 9.19 4.90 -8.22
C SER A 44 8.90 3.87 -9.30
N ILE A 45 7.74 3.92 -9.97
CA ILE A 45 7.40 2.97 -11.03
C ILE A 45 7.12 3.65 -12.37
N ASP A 46 7.62 3.06 -13.44
CA ASP A 46 7.14 3.31 -14.81
C ASP A 46 6.11 2.25 -15.17
N TYR A 47 5.04 2.70 -15.79
CA TYR A 47 3.82 1.94 -15.99
C TYR A 47 3.45 1.94 -17.47
N GLN A 48 3.30 0.75 -18.05
CA GLN A 48 2.94 0.57 -19.45
C GLN A 48 1.77 -0.40 -19.56
N ASP A 49 0.71 0.03 -20.24
CA ASP A 49 -0.40 -0.85 -20.61
C ASP A 49 -0.04 -1.60 -21.88
N ILE A 50 0.11 -2.92 -21.78
CA ILE A 50 0.50 -3.76 -22.93
C ILE A 50 -0.65 -4.66 -23.38
N SER A 51 -1.88 -4.36 -22.95
CA SER A 51 -3.06 -5.19 -23.20
C SER A 51 -3.31 -5.42 -24.70
N PRO A 52 -3.68 -6.64 -25.10
CA PRO A 52 -4.08 -6.92 -26.48
C PRO A 52 -5.47 -6.35 -26.78
N ASN A 53 -5.78 -6.15 -28.06
CA ASN A 53 -7.14 -5.84 -28.53
C ASN A 53 -8.02 -7.11 -28.56
N ILE A 54 -8.13 -7.79 -27.42
CA ILE A 54 -8.91 -9.02 -27.23
C ILE A 54 -9.89 -8.77 -26.09
N SER A 55 -11.17 -9.04 -26.32
CA SER A 55 -12.21 -8.83 -25.31
C SER A 55 -12.04 -9.75 -24.10
N LYS A 56 -12.27 -9.21 -22.90
CA LYS A 56 -12.28 -9.93 -21.61
C LYS A 56 -10.96 -10.64 -21.34
N PHE A 57 -9.84 -9.94 -21.49
CA PHE A 57 -8.50 -10.46 -21.25
C PHE A 57 -8.19 -10.53 -19.74
N ARG A 58 -9.01 -11.27 -19.00
CA ARG A 58 -8.98 -11.33 -17.53
C ARG A 58 -7.89 -12.29 -17.08
N VAL A 59 -6.73 -11.76 -16.75
CA VAL A 59 -5.57 -12.58 -16.43
C VAL A 59 -5.77 -13.33 -15.13
N SER A 60 -5.57 -14.64 -15.21
CA SER A 60 -5.69 -15.55 -14.08
C SER A 60 -4.41 -16.31 -13.77
N GLY A 61 -3.38 -16.22 -14.61
CA GLY A 61 -2.07 -16.80 -14.39
C GLY A 61 -1.02 -16.20 -15.30
N PHE A 62 0.22 -16.18 -14.82
CA PHE A 62 1.41 -15.88 -15.60
C PHE A 62 2.50 -16.88 -15.26
N ASP A 63 3.28 -17.29 -16.26
CA ASP A 63 4.61 -17.85 -16.03
C ASP A 63 5.48 -17.72 -17.28
N PHE A 64 6.80 -17.74 -17.10
CA PHE A 64 7.74 -17.60 -18.21
C PHE A 64 8.28 -18.94 -18.69
N PHE A 65 8.44 -19.06 -20.01
CA PHE A 65 9.31 -20.05 -20.62
C PHE A 65 10.78 -19.68 -20.41
N SER A 66 11.67 -20.65 -20.53
CA SER A 66 13.12 -20.46 -20.43
C SER A 66 13.67 -19.50 -21.49
N ASP A 67 13.01 -19.41 -22.65
CA ASP A 67 13.33 -18.51 -23.76
C ASP A 67 12.81 -17.07 -23.57
N GLY A 68 12.06 -16.81 -22.49
CA GLY A 68 11.51 -15.49 -22.16
C GLY A 68 10.12 -15.20 -22.73
N ARG A 69 9.49 -16.13 -23.47
CA ARG A 69 8.04 -16.01 -23.79
C ARG A 69 7.21 -16.07 -22.50
N LEU A 70 6.07 -15.37 -22.50
CA LEU A 70 5.17 -15.32 -21.35
C LEU A 70 3.89 -16.12 -21.61
N ALA A 71 3.65 -17.15 -20.81
CA ALA A 71 2.40 -17.91 -20.79
C ALA A 71 1.35 -17.21 -19.92
N ILE A 72 0.12 -17.13 -20.42
CA ILE A 72 -0.96 -16.35 -19.81
C ILE A 72 -2.25 -17.16 -19.83
N SER A 73 -2.82 -17.50 -18.67
CA SER A 73 -4.17 -18.07 -18.59
C SER A 73 -5.20 -16.98 -18.33
N LEU A 74 -6.42 -17.16 -18.86
CA LEU A 74 -7.53 -16.23 -18.67
C LEU A 74 -8.68 -16.86 -17.88
N TRP A 75 -9.23 -16.10 -16.94
CA TRP A 75 -10.51 -16.39 -16.32
C TRP A 75 -11.64 -15.80 -17.16
N ASP A 76 -12.03 -16.54 -18.19
CA ASP A 76 -13.15 -16.22 -19.06
C ASP A 76 -13.98 -17.46 -19.40
N ALA A 77 -15.09 -17.25 -20.09
CA ALA A 77 -16.04 -18.32 -20.43
C ALA A 77 -15.48 -19.36 -21.41
N LYS A 78 -14.33 -19.10 -22.04
CA LYS A 78 -13.68 -19.98 -23.01
C LYS A 78 -12.45 -20.68 -22.44
N GLY A 79 -11.94 -20.30 -21.27
CA GLY A 79 -10.77 -20.93 -20.68
C GLY A 79 -9.51 -20.76 -21.52
N ARG A 80 -9.30 -19.58 -22.08
CA ARG A 80 -8.22 -19.35 -23.05
C ARG A 80 -6.86 -19.25 -22.38
N VAL A 81 -5.84 -19.76 -23.10
CA VAL A 81 -4.42 -19.56 -22.80
C VAL A 81 -3.76 -18.87 -23.98
N TYR A 82 -2.89 -17.92 -23.69
CA TYR A 82 -2.10 -17.20 -24.69
C TYR A 82 -0.62 -17.30 -24.37
N ILE A 83 0.21 -17.35 -25.42
CA ILE A 83 1.64 -17.09 -25.32
C ILE A 83 1.90 -15.70 -25.90
N LEU A 84 2.55 -14.83 -25.12
CA LEU A 84 3.08 -13.55 -25.59
C LEU A 84 4.54 -13.76 -26.03
N GLU A 85 4.80 -13.54 -27.31
CA GLU A 85 6.16 -13.49 -27.84
C GLU A 85 6.83 -12.16 -27.49
N ASN A 86 8.12 -12.21 -27.15
CA ASN A 86 8.97 -11.05 -26.88
C ASN A 86 8.29 -10.00 -25.97
N PRO A 87 7.96 -10.34 -24.71
CA PRO A 87 7.16 -9.50 -23.82
C PRO A 87 7.83 -8.17 -23.43
N LEU A 88 9.10 -7.97 -23.79
CA LEU A 88 9.87 -6.72 -23.64
C LEU A 88 9.81 -5.79 -24.86
N ALA A 89 9.27 -6.26 -25.99
CA ALA A 89 9.12 -5.44 -27.17
C ALA A 89 8.18 -4.24 -26.92
N PRO A 90 8.18 -3.24 -27.81
CA PRO A 90 7.12 -2.24 -27.85
C PRO A 90 5.74 -2.89 -28.05
N GLN A 91 4.69 -2.25 -27.52
CA GLN A 91 3.34 -2.82 -27.50
C GLN A 91 2.82 -3.14 -28.91
N GLU A 92 3.15 -2.30 -29.88
CA GLU A 92 2.77 -2.41 -31.29
C GLU A 92 3.36 -3.64 -32.00
N GLU A 93 4.42 -4.24 -31.44
CA GLU A 93 5.06 -5.46 -31.94
C GLU A 93 4.60 -6.72 -31.21
N HIS A 94 3.82 -6.59 -30.14
CA HIS A 94 3.38 -7.74 -29.34
C HIS A 94 2.52 -8.71 -30.14
N LYS A 95 2.91 -9.99 -30.10
CA LYS A 95 2.17 -11.10 -30.69
C LYS A 95 1.64 -12.01 -29.60
N TYR A 96 0.32 -12.02 -29.49
CA TYR A 96 -0.42 -12.89 -28.56
C TYR A 96 -0.97 -14.08 -29.33
N ILE A 97 -0.31 -15.23 -29.21
CA ILE A 97 -0.71 -16.48 -29.86
C ILE A 97 -1.72 -17.19 -28.96
N LYS A 98 -2.91 -17.52 -29.47
CA LYS A 98 -3.88 -18.32 -28.72
C LYS A 98 -3.38 -19.76 -28.68
N TYR A 99 -2.85 -20.18 -27.54
CA TYR A 99 -2.23 -21.48 -27.33
C TYR A 99 -3.25 -22.58 -27.05
N ALA A 100 -4.29 -22.27 -26.27
CA ALA A 100 -5.31 -23.25 -25.87
C ALA A 100 -6.66 -22.57 -25.57
N GLU A 101 -7.73 -23.35 -25.60
CA GLU A 101 -9.06 -22.97 -25.11
C GLU A 101 -9.87 -24.20 -24.69
N GLY A 102 -10.96 -24.02 -23.95
CA GLY A 102 -11.81 -25.10 -23.42
C GLY A 102 -11.59 -25.44 -21.95
N LEU A 103 -10.78 -24.66 -21.22
CA LEU A 103 -10.45 -24.91 -19.82
C LEU A 103 -11.48 -24.30 -18.85
N HIS A 104 -12.00 -25.09 -17.92
CA HIS A 104 -13.03 -24.64 -16.98
C HIS A 104 -12.44 -23.83 -15.82
N GLU A 105 -12.70 -22.52 -15.81
CA GLU A 105 -12.19 -21.58 -14.80
C GLU A 105 -10.68 -21.72 -14.60
N ALA A 106 -9.91 -21.62 -15.69
CA ALA A 106 -8.45 -21.62 -15.64
C ALA A 106 -7.97 -20.50 -14.70
N LEU A 107 -7.60 -20.83 -13.46
CA LEU A 107 -7.26 -19.89 -12.38
C LEU A 107 -5.80 -19.98 -11.91
N GLY A 108 -4.98 -20.51 -12.80
CA GLY A 108 -3.62 -20.07 -13.03
C GLY A 108 -2.82 -21.06 -13.86
N ILE A 109 -1.54 -20.75 -14.03
CA ILE A 109 -0.65 -21.38 -15.00
C ILE A 109 0.73 -21.51 -14.39
N LYS A 110 1.45 -22.56 -14.74
CA LYS A 110 2.85 -22.76 -14.40
C LYS A 110 3.56 -23.40 -15.58
N VAL A 111 4.74 -22.91 -15.91
CA VAL A 111 5.65 -23.51 -16.88
C VAL A 111 6.73 -24.26 -16.09
N VAL A 112 6.89 -25.55 -16.39
CA VAL A 112 7.90 -26.43 -15.79
C VAL A 112 8.58 -27.18 -16.91
N ASP A 113 9.90 -27.05 -17.02
CA ASP A 113 10.69 -27.64 -18.10
C ASP A 113 10.12 -27.28 -19.50
N ASP A 114 9.71 -26.02 -19.67
CA ASP A 114 9.04 -25.48 -20.86
C ASP A 114 7.71 -26.16 -21.24
N GLN A 115 7.13 -26.95 -20.35
CA GLN A 115 5.78 -27.49 -20.48
C GLN A 115 4.76 -26.63 -19.72
N VAL A 116 3.60 -26.42 -20.32
CA VAL A 116 2.54 -25.56 -19.76
C VAL A 116 1.56 -26.39 -18.94
N TYR A 117 1.39 -26.04 -17.66
CA TYR A 117 0.41 -26.62 -16.76
C TYR A 117 -0.63 -25.56 -16.39
N VAL A 118 -1.91 -25.87 -16.56
CA VAL A 118 -3.02 -24.98 -16.21
C VAL A 118 -3.86 -25.61 -15.12
N LEU A 119 -4.14 -24.83 -14.08
CA LEU A 119 -5.07 -25.21 -13.04
C LEU A 119 -6.49 -24.78 -13.41
N GLN A 120 -7.34 -25.76 -13.63
CA GLN A 120 -8.79 -25.63 -13.73
C GLN A 120 -9.42 -25.80 -12.35
N LYS A 121 -10.72 -25.48 -12.24
CA LYS A 121 -11.49 -25.75 -11.02
C LYS A 121 -11.38 -27.22 -10.55
N SER A 122 -11.49 -28.15 -11.48
CA SER A 122 -11.58 -29.60 -11.23
C SER A 122 -10.33 -30.39 -11.61
N GLU A 123 -9.33 -29.77 -12.24
CA GLU A 123 -8.23 -30.51 -12.85
C GLU A 123 -6.94 -29.68 -12.94
N LEU A 124 -5.80 -30.33 -12.75
CA LEU A 124 -4.49 -29.85 -13.17
C LEU A 124 -4.18 -30.50 -14.52
N THR A 125 -4.06 -29.68 -15.56
CA THR A 125 -3.92 -30.15 -16.95
C THR A 125 -2.60 -29.69 -17.52
N ARG A 126 -1.84 -30.59 -18.15
CA ARG A 126 -0.70 -30.23 -18.99
C ARG A 126 -1.19 -30.03 -20.42
N LEU A 127 -0.72 -28.97 -21.07
CA LEU A 127 -1.00 -28.66 -22.46
C LEU A 127 0.25 -28.96 -23.27
N ASP A 128 0.12 -29.86 -24.24
CA ASP A 128 1.20 -30.27 -25.12
C ASP A 128 0.87 -29.83 -26.56
N ASP A 129 1.89 -29.29 -27.25
CA ASP A 129 1.89 -28.96 -28.67
C ASP A 129 2.77 -30.00 -29.38
N THR A 130 2.15 -31.07 -29.87
CA THR A 130 2.84 -32.27 -30.36
C THR A 130 3.36 -32.13 -31.78
N ASP A 131 2.74 -31.25 -32.58
CA ASP A 131 3.13 -30.97 -33.96
C ASP A 131 3.98 -29.69 -34.13
N LYS A 132 4.12 -28.91 -33.05
CA LYS A 132 4.95 -27.69 -32.93
C LYS A 132 4.45 -26.53 -33.77
N ASP A 133 3.12 -26.42 -33.96
CA ASP A 133 2.51 -25.31 -34.71
C ASP A 133 2.29 -24.05 -33.85
N GLY A 134 2.56 -24.13 -32.54
CA GLY A 134 2.36 -23.06 -31.58
C GLY A 134 1.00 -23.08 -30.88
N VAL A 135 0.22 -24.15 -31.03
CA VAL A 135 -1.08 -24.39 -30.39
C VAL A 135 -1.07 -25.76 -29.72
N ALA A 136 -1.60 -25.85 -28.51
CA ALA A 136 -1.75 -27.14 -27.83
C ALA A 136 -2.85 -27.97 -28.49
N ASP A 137 -2.50 -29.18 -28.91
CA ASP A 137 -3.37 -30.18 -29.52
C ASP A 137 -3.68 -31.36 -28.57
N GLU A 138 -2.89 -31.52 -27.50
CA GLU A 138 -3.12 -32.53 -26.46
C GLU A 138 -3.30 -31.90 -25.06
N TYR A 139 -4.32 -32.37 -24.33
CA TYR A 139 -4.70 -31.91 -22.99
C TYR A 139 -4.60 -33.10 -22.04
N VAL A 140 -3.50 -33.17 -21.28
CA VAL A 140 -3.19 -34.31 -20.42
C VAL A 140 -3.64 -34.00 -18.99
N CYS A 141 -4.61 -34.76 -18.49
CA CYS A 141 -5.02 -34.71 -17.09
C CYS A 141 -3.89 -35.23 -16.19
N ILE A 142 -3.26 -34.35 -15.41
CA ILE A 142 -2.25 -34.71 -14.42
C ILE A 142 -2.92 -35.18 -13.12
N SER A 143 -3.97 -34.46 -12.68
CA SER A 143 -4.77 -34.86 -11.54
C SER A 143 -6.13 -34.16 -11.54
N ASN A 144 -7.16 -34.91 -11.19
CA ASN A 144 -8.53 -34.43 -10.95
C ASN A 144 -9.14 -35.09 -9.68
N LYS A 145 -8.27 -35.52 -8.75
CA LYS A 145 -8.64 -36.41 -7.63
C LYS A 145 -9.25 -35.68 -6.41
N TRP A 146 -9.37 -34.35 -6.45
CA TRP A 146 -10.05 -33.57 -5.41
C TRP A 146 -11.51 -33.32 -5.78
N ASP A 147 -12.36 -33.20 -4.76
CA ASP A 147 -13.78 -32.97 -4.99
C ASP A 147 -14.09 -31.49 -5.27
N VAL A 148 -15.12 -31.26 -6.10
CA VAL A 148 -15.60 -29.92 -6.43
C VAL A 148 -17.08 -29.95 -6.85
N THR A 149 -17.76 -28.81 -6.79
CA THR A 149 -19.16 -28.64 -7.15
C THR A 149 -19.36 -27.57 -8.23
N THR A 150 -20.61 -27.30 -8.57
CA THR A 150 -21.00 -26.21 -9.49
C THR A 150 -21.09 -24.84 -8.81
N ASN A 151 -20.75 -24.72 -7.51
CA ASN A 151 -20.82 -23.44 -6.80
C ASN A 151 -19.92 -22.38 -7.48
N PHE A 152 -20.48 -21.20 -7.73
CA PHE A 152 -19.83 -20.12 -8.51
C PHE A 152 -18.61 -19.47 -7.83
N HIS A 153 -18.40 -19.72 -6.54
CA HIS A 153 -17.35 -19.12 -5.73
C HIS A 153 -16.44 -20.19 -5.09
N GLU A 154 -16.39 -21.37 -5.72
CA GLU A 154 -15.58 -22.51 -5.28
C GLU A 154 -14.35 -22.66 -6.20
N PHE A 155 -13.38 -21.76 -6.06
CA PHE A 155 -12.24 -21.68 -6.99
C PHE A 155 -11.04 -22.56 -6.60
N SER A 156 -10.22 -22.93 -7.58
CA SER A 156 -8.91 -23.54 -7.37
C SER A 156 -7.84 -22.54 -7.82
N PHE A 157 -6.90 -22.18 -6.92
CA PHE A 157 -5.89 -21.16 -7.16
C PHE A 157 -4.47 -21.74 -7.16
N GLY A 158 -3.60 -21.17 -7.99
CA GLY A 158 -2.24 -21.67 -8.24
C GLY A 158 -2.07 -22.02 -9.72
N PRO A 159 -1.20 -22.97 -10.09
CA PRO A 159 -0.37 -23.78 -9.20
C PRO A 159 0.97 -23.12 -8.89
N LEU A 160 1.53 -23.45 -7.73
CA LEU A 160 2.93 -23.18 -7.39
C LEU A 160 3.70 -24.50 -7.56
N TYR A 161 4.92 -24.45 -8.10
CA TYR A 161 5.77 -25.64 -8.26
C TYR A 161 7.03 -25.54 -7.40
N LYS A 162 7.30 -26.57 -6.61
CA LYS A 162 8.49 -26.65 -5.75
C LYS A 162 8.86 -28.11 -5.52
N ASP A 163 10.16 -28.42 -5.57
CA ASP A 163 10.72 -29.74 -5.25
C ASP A 163 10.05 -30.90 -6.00
N GLY A 164 9.71 -30.70 -7.28
CA GLY A 164 9.07 -31.72 -8.11
C GLY A 164 7.57 -31.88 -7.91
N LYS A 165 6.93 -31.03 -7.11
CA LYS A 165 5.51 -31.12 -6.73
C LYS A 165 4.76 -29.82 -7.05
N PHE A 166 3.48 -29.97 -7.34
CA PHE A 166 2.56 -28.84 -7.48
C PHE A 166 1.79 -28.59 -6.20
N TYR A 167 1.60 -27.32 -5.85
CA TYR A 167 0.77 -26.89 -4.72
C TYR A 167 -0.38 -26.05 -5.26
N ILE A 168 -1.60 -26.38 -4.85
CA ILE A 168 -2.80 -25.63 -5.21
C ILE A 168 -3.64 -25.32 -3.98
N ALA A 169 -4.34 -24.19 -4.00
CA ALA A 169 -5.21 -23.76 -2.92
C ALA A 169 -6.68 -23.94 -3.35
N LEU A 170 -7.44 -24.68 -2.54
CA LEU A 170 -8.83 -25.04 -2.80
C LEU A 170 -9.72 -24.15 -1.92
N ALA A 171 -10.42 -23.18 -2.52
CA ALA A 171 -11.31 -22.27 -1.79
C ALA A 171 -12.56 -22.98 -1.23
N VAL A 172 -13.14 -22.53 -0.13
CA VAL A 172 -14.48 -23.01 0.24
C VAL A 172 -15.52 -22.53 -0.79
N ALA A 173 -16.61 -23.29 -0.95
CA ALA A 173 -17.80 -22.83 -1.63
C ALA A 173 -18.47 -21.71 -0.80
N VAL A 174 -18.94 -20.66 -1.47
CA VAL A 174 -19.57 -19.50 -0.83
C VAL A 174 -20.92 -19.24 -1.50
N ASN A 175 -21.94 -18.96 -0.70
CA ASN A 175 -23.28 -18.61 -1.17
C ASN A 175 -23.35 -17.12 -1.55
N PRO A 176 -24.31 -16.72 -2.40
CA PRO A 176 -24.59 -15.31 -2.64
C PRO A 176 -24.75 -14.55 -1.31
N GLY A 177 -24.08 -13.40 -1.18
CA GLY A 177 -24.00 -12.65 0.08
C GLY A 177 -22.76 -12.95 0.93
N GLY A 178 -21.90 -13.88 0.52
CA GLY A 178 -20.57 -14.08 1.12
C GLY A 178 -20.51 -15.05 2.30
N VAL A 179 -21.61 -15.76 2.59
CA VAL A 179 -21.66 -16.77 3.66
C VAL A 179 -21.09 -18.09 3.15
N THR A 180 -20.24 -18.76 3.92
CA THR A 180 -19.69 -20.07 3.56
C THR A 180 -20.81 -21.10 3.42
N THR A 181 -20.79 -21.86 2.32
CA THR A 181 -21.77 -22.92 2.07
C THR A 181 -21.67 -24.00 3.15
N ASN A 182 -22.80 -24.60 3.54
CA ASN A 182 -22.84 -25.67 4.52
C ASN A 182 -23.82 -26.77 4.04
N PRO A 183 -23.35 -28.01 3.81
CA PRO A 183 -21.98 -28.49 4.00
C PRO A 183 -21.01 -28.02 2.91
N GLN A 184 -19.71 -28.10 3.21
CA GLN A 184 -18.61 -28.03 2.25
C GLN A 184 -18.33 -29.42 1.68
N THR A 185 -17.93 -29.43 0.42
CA THR A 185 -17.38 -30.60 -0.25
C THR A 185 -16.00 -30.95 0.32
N LYS A 186 -15.59 -32.21 0.16
CA LYS A 186 -14.27 -32.70 0.62
C LYS A 186 -13.14 -31.82 0.05
N ASP A 187 -12.03 -31.74 0.79
CA ASP A 187 -10.79 -31.03 0.43
C ASP A 187 -10.89 -29.50 0.29
N ARG A 188 -12.10 -28.91 0.27
CA ARG A 188 -12.25 -27.45 0.20
C ARG A 188 -11.77 -26.77 1.48
N GLY A 189 -11.23 -25.57 1.34
CA GLY A 189 -10.60 -24.79 2.42
C GLY A 189 -9.18 -25.24 2.78
N THR A 190 -8.46 -25.87 1.83
CA THR A 190 -7.13 -26.47 2.04
C THR A 190 -6.10 -25.99 1.03
N ILE A 191 -4.83 -26.30 1.30
CA ILE A 191 -3.80 -26.42 0.26
C ILE A 191 -3.46 -27.90 0.12
N ILE A 192 -3.37 -28.36 -1.11
CA ILE A 192 -2.92 -29.72 -1.44
C ILE A 192 -1.61 -29.68 -2.21
N GLU A 193 -0.81 -30.73 -2.02
CA GLU A 193 0.41 -31.01 -2.77
C GLU A 193 0.12 -32.20 -3.70
N ILE A 194 0.46 -32.07 -4.99
CA ILE A 194 0.21 -33.04 -6.05
C ILE A 194 1.55 -33.57 -6.56
N ASP A 195 1.66 -34.90 -6.65
CA ASP A 195 2.73 -35.57 -7.39
C ASP A 195 2.38 -35.61 -8.88
N PRO A 196 3.09 -34.88 -9.75
CA PRO A 196 2.77 -34.90 -11.18
C PRO A 196 3.03 -36.24 -11.85
N LYS A 197 3.79 -37.16 -11.22
CA LYS A 197 4.08 -38.48 -11.80
C LYS A 197 2.94 -39.48 -11.60
N SER A 198 2.29 -39.47 -10.43
CA SER A 198 1.19 -40.38 -10.11
C SER A 198 -0.19 -39.72 -10.17
N GLY A 199 -0.23 -38.39 -10.18
CA GLY A 199 -1.45 -37.59 -10.04
C GLY A 199 -2.07 -37.67 -8.65
N ASP A 200 -1.45 -38.37 -7.69
CA ASP A 200 -1.92 -38.41 -6.30
C ASP A 200 -1.65 -37.08 -5.59
N TYR A 201 -2.45 -36.79 -4.57
CA TYR A 201 -2.29 -35.61 -3.75
C TYR A 201 -2.36 -35.94 -2.26
N ARG A 202 -1.87 -35.01 -1.45
CA ARG A 202 -2.07 -34.98 0.00
C ARG A 202 -2.46 -33.58 0.46
N VAL A 203 -3.22 -33.50 1.54
CA VAL A 203 -3.58 -32.22 2.18
C VAL A 203 -2.40 -31.73 3.01
N VAL A 204 -1.92 -30.52 2.70
CA VAL A 204 -0.80 -29.87 3.41
C VAL A 204 -1.30 -29.12 4.63
N LEU A 205 -2.38 -28.35 4.51
CA LEU A 205 -2.95 -27.53 5.59
C LEU A 205 -4.41 -27.21 5.33
N ALA A 206 -5.10 -26.64 6.32
CA ALA A 206 -6.52 -26.32 6.22
C ALA A 206 -6.91 -25.01 6.92
N GLY A 207 -8.19 -24.65 6.81
CA GLY A 207 -8.75 -23.46 7.46
C GLY A 207 -8.57 -22.19 6.63
N LEU A 208 -8.65 -22.33 5.31
CA LEU A 208 -8.65 -21.23 4.34
C LEU A 208 -10.07 -20.97 3.84
N ARG A 209 -10.37 -19.72 3.45
CA ARG A 209 -11.68 -19.35 2.89
C ARG A 209 -11.61 -19.17 1.37
N THR A 210 -10.99 -18.10 0.89
CA THR A 210 -10.78 -17.80 -0.54
C THR A 210 -9.30 -17.46 -0.75
N PRO A 211 -8.43 -18.47 -0.85
CA PRO A 211 -6.97 -18.32 -0.85
C PRO A 211 -6.41 -17.91 -2.24
N ASN A 212 -6.78 -16.73 -2.74
CA ASN A 212 -6.44 -16.28 -4.09
C ASN A 212 -4.99 -15.78 -4.24
N GLY A 213 -3.99 -16.57 -3.88
CA GLY A 213 -2.61 -16.24 -4.21
C GLY A 213 -1.60 -17.12 -3.52
N LEU A 214 -0.81 -17.86 -4.30
CA LEU A 214 0.33 -18.64 -3.82
C LEU A 214 1.62 -17.94 -4.23
N MET A 215 2.55 -17.82 -3.30
CA MET A 215 3.77 -17.05 -3.45
C MET A 215 4.95 -17.83 -2.87
N ILE A 216 6.16 -17.57 -3.36
CA ILE A 216 7.40 -18.16 -2.82
C ILE A 216 8.48 -17.08 -2.76
N ASN A 217 9.20 -17.02 -1.65
CA ASN A 217 10.35 -16.10 -1.51
C ASN A 217 11.65 -16.75 -2.02
N ALA A 218 12.74 -15.98 -2.07
CA ALA A 218 14.05 -16.48 -2.49
C ALA A 218 14.64 -17.56 -1.56
N ALA A 219 14.16 -17.65 -0.31
CA ALA A 219 14.56 -18.69 0.64
C ALA A 219 13.77 -20.00 0.46
N GLY A 220 12.78 -20.02 -0.44
CA GLY A 220 11.91 -21.16 -0.69
C GLY A 220 10.74 -21.31 0.30
N ASP A 221 10.51 -20.34 1.20
CA ASP A 221 9.30 -20.32 2.03
C ASP A 221 8.10 -19.93 1.17
N MET A 222 7.02 -20.70 1.30
CA MET A 222 5.80 -20.48 0.53
C MET A 222 4.75 -19.74 1.35
N PHE A 223 3.96 -18.89 0.70
CA PHE A 223 2.93 -18.08 1.34
C PHE A 223 1.61 -18.20 0.59
N VAL A 224 0.52 -17.98 1.29
CA VAL A 224 -0.83 -17.89 0.73
C VAL A 224 -1.51 -16.60 1.19
N ALA A 225 -2.22 -15.91 0.29
CA ALA A 225 -3.11 -14.80 0.63
C ALA A 225 -4.56 -15.30 0.68
N ASP A 226 -5.31 -14.95 1.74
CA ASP A 226 -6.69 -15.40 1.96
C ASP A 226 -7.62 -14.22 2.21
N ASN A 227 -8.81 -14.26 1.61
CA ASN A 227 -9.77 -13.16 1.65
C ASN A 227 -10.79 -13.33 2.76
N GLN A 228 -10.98 -12.24 3.53
CA GLN A 228 -11.89 -12.12 4.67
C GLN A 228 -13.33 -12.59 4.39
N GLY A 229 -14.03 -12.91 5.46
CA GLY A 229 -15.44 -13.24 5.44
C GLY A 229 -15.88 -13.82 6.78
N ASP A 230 -16.84 -14.72 6.77
CA ASP A 230 -17.25 -15.43 7.97
C ASP A 230 -16.11 -16.27 8.56
N TYR A 231 -15.95 -16.18 9.87
CA TYR A 231 -14.88 -16.74 10.70
C TYR A 231 -13.45 -16.33 10.31
N LEU A 232 -13.32 -15.44 9.33
CA LEU A 232 -12.07 -14.87 8.89
C LEU A 232 -12.14 -13.34 8.97
N PRO A 233 -11.70 -12.74 10.09
CA PRO A 233 -12.09 -11.39 10.45
C PRO A 233 -11.51 -10.27 9.57
N ALA A 234 -10.35 -10.51 8.97
CA ALA A 234 -9.66 -9.61 8.06
C ALA A 234 -8.87 -10.43 7.02
N ASN A 235 -8.41 -9.77 5.96
CA ASN A 235 -7.54 -10.42 4.98
C ASN A 235 -6.20 -10.74 5.63
N LYS A 236 -5.52 -11.77 5.12
CA LYS A 236 -4.24 -12.17 5.68
C LYS A 236 -3.33 -12.83 4.65
N ILE A 237 -2.03 -12.77 4.93
CA ILE A 237 -0.99 -13.59 4.30
C ILE A 237 -0.46 -14.56 5.34
N MET A 238 -0.31 -15.82 4.96
CA MET A 238 0.12 -16.90 5.86
C MET A 238 1.34 -17.58 5.26
N HIS A 239 2.31 -17.92 6.11
CA HIS A 239 3.38 -18.84 5.74
C HIS A 239 2.82 -20.26 5.66
N ILE A 240 2.94 -20.95 4.54
CA ILE A 240 2.41 -22.31 4.35
C ILE A 240 3.23 -23.26 5.22
N LYS A 241 2.57 -23.88 6.21
CA LYS A 241 3.17 -24.84 7.14
C LYS A 241 2.37 -26.13 7.13
N GLU A 242 3.07 -27.25 7.06
CA GLU A 242 2.45 -28.57 7.09
C GLU A 242 1.63 -28.77 8.36
N GLY A 243 0.42 -29.28 8.19
CA GLY A 243 -0.52 -29.53 9.25
C GLY A 243 -1.12 -28.29 9.91
N ALA A 244 -0.88 -27.07 9.41
CA ALA A 244 -1.41 -25.86 10.04
C ALA A 244 -2.93 -25.72 9.88
N PHE A 245 -3.53 -24.97 10.82
CA PHE A 245 -4.92 -24.54 10.74
C PHE A 245 -5.02 -23.02 10.84
N TYR A 246 -5.66 -22.42 9.83
CA TYR A 246 -5.76 -20.97 9.68
C TYR A 246 -7.12 -20.39 10.08
N ASN A 247 -7.83 -21.03 11.02
CA ASN A 247 -8.99 -20.48 11.71
C ASN A 247 -10.30 -20.32 10.90
N HIS A 248 -10.30 -20.37 9.57
CA HIS A 248 -11.58 -20.42 8.88
C HIS A 248 -12.24 -21.78 9.13
N THR A 249 -13.43 -21.77 9.72
CA THR A 249 -14.13 -22.99 10.12
C THR A 249 -15.38 -23.19 9.28
N TYR A 250 -15.64 -24.44 8.94
CA TYR A 250 -16.74 -24.88 8.09
C TYR A 250 -17.14 -26.32 8.47
N SER A 251 -18.27 -26.77 7.93
CA SER A 251 -18.81 -28.12 8.18
C SER A 251 -18.78 -28.93 6.88
N PRO A 252 -18.37 -30.21 6.89
CA PRO A 252 -17.81 -30.93 8.03
C PRO A 252 -16.46 -30.33 8.48
N LYS A 253 -16.16 -30.45 9.77
CA LYS A 253 -14.94 -29.92 10.36
C LYS A 253 -13.73 -30.70 9.80
N HIS A 254 -12.74 -29.99 9.26
CA HIS A 254 -11.48 -30.61 8.85
C HIS A 254 -10.67 -31.09 10.06
N ALA A 255 -9.96 -32.21 9.94
CA ALA A 255 -9.18 -32.81 11.05
C ALA A 255 -8.14 -31.87 11.66
N PHE A 256 -7.58 -30.94 10.88
CA PHE A 256 -6.63 -29.95 11.40
C PHE A 256 -7.27 -28.84 12.25
N ALA A 257 -8.60 -28.68 12.21
CA ALA A 257 -9.27 -27.63 12.97
C ALA A 257 -9.30 -27.85 14.49
N ASP A 258 -8.74 -28.95 14.99
CA ASP A 258 -8.47 -29.17 16.42
C ASP A 258 -7.08 -28.67 16.86
N LYS A 259 -6.23 -28.24 15.91
CA LYS A 259 -4.89 -27.70 16.20
C LYS A 259 -4.96 -26.24 16.64
N GLU A 260 -3.89 -25.77 17.30
CA GLU A 260 -3.75 -24.34 17.62
C GLU A 260 -3.78 -23.50 16.33
N VAL A 261 -4.55 -22.41 16.38
CA VAL A 261 -4.65 -21.46 15.28
C VAL A 261 -3.28 -20.83 15.01
N THR A 262 -2.77 -21.07 13.80
CA THR A 262 -1.54 -20.46 13.34
C THR A 262 -1.79 -18.99 13.01
N GLN A 263 -0.98 -18.10 13.57
CA GLN A 263 -1.08 -16.66 13.31
C GLN A 263 -0.65 -16.34 11.88
N PRO A 264 -1.27 -15.35 11.21
CA PRO A 264 -0.84 -14.95 9.89
C PRO A 264 0.51 -14.24 9.94
N ALA A 265 1.27 -14.34 8.86
CA ALA A 265 2.49 -13.56 8.67
C ALA A 265 2.17 -12.06 8.46
N ALA A 266 1.02 -11.75 7.85
CA ALA A 266 0.51 -10.39 7.68
C ALA A 266 -1.01 -10.35 7.83
N TRP A 267 -1.53 -9.36 8.58
CA TRP A 267 -2.91 -8.91 8.49
C TRP A 267 -3.02 -7.77 7.49
N LEU A 268 -4.00 -7.86 6.59
CA LEU A 268 -4.36 -6.82 5.63
C LEU A 268 -5.79 -6.35 5.92
N GLN A 269 -5.91 -5.14 6.46
CA GLN A 269 -7.12 -4.62 7.06
C GLN A 269 -8.16 -4.27 5.98
N GLN A 270 -9.36 -4.81 6.13
CA GLN A 270 -10.48 -4.53 5.24
C GLN A 270 -10.82 -3.03 5.19
N ASN A 271 -11.07 -2.48 3.98
CA ASN A 271 -11.41 -1.07 3.72
C ASN A 271 -10.34 -0.06 4.12
N GLU A 272 -9.23 -0.52 4.68
CA GLU A 272 -8.14 0.33 5.12
C GLU A 272 -6.97 0.15 4.15
N ILE A 273 -6.46 -1.06 3.97
CA ILE A 273 -5.33 -1.33 3.06
C ILE A 273 -5.63 -2.41 2.01
N ALA A 274 -6.58 -3.31 2.24
CA ALA A 274 -6.91 -4.37 1.29
C ALA A 274 -8.37 -4.79 1.42
N ASN A 275 -8.94 -5.40 0.39
CA ASN A 275 -10.29 -5.96 0.43
C ASN A 275 -10.37 -7.34 -0.22
N SER A 276 -9.53 -7.62 -1.21
CA SER A 276 -9.45 -8.89 -1.92
C SER A 276 -8.02 -9.09 -2.41
N PRO A 277 -7.03 -9.23 -1.51
CA PRO A 277 -5.64 -9.40 -1.90
C PRO A 277 -5.45 -10.68 -2.71
N THR A 278 -4.53 -10.64 -3.66
CA THR A 278 -4.34 -11.69 -4.66
C THR A 278 -2.92 -12.28 -4.64
N GLN A 279 -2.43 -12.81 -5.77
CA GLN A 279 -1.06 -13.30 -5.87
C GLN A 279 -0.06 -12.15 -6.03
N GLY A 280 0.87 -12.06 -5.08
CA GLY A 280 1.99 -11.13 -5.15
C GLY A 280 3.27 -11.75 -5.71
N SER A 281 4.30 -10.92 -5.87
CA SER A 281 5.65 -11.33 -6.24
C SER A 281 6.68 -10.66 -5.33
N PHE A 282 7.66 -11.42 -4.87
CA PHE A 282 8.78 -10.88 -4.13
C PHE A 282 9.70 -10.11 -5.08
N VAL A 283 10.10 -8.90 -4.67
CA VAL A 283 10.96 -8.02 -5.49
C VAL A 283 12.38 -8.60 -5.49
N PRO A 284 12.99 -8.89 -6.67
CA PRO A 284 14.29 -9.55 -6.72
C PRO A 284 15.50 -8.61 -6.55
N HIS A 285 15.30 -7.29 -6.69
CA HIS A 285 16.37 -6.29 -6.78
C HIS A 285 15.98 -4.94 -6.14
N GLY A 286 16.94 -4.00 -6.16
CA GLY A 286 16.70 -2.61 -5.77
C GLY A 286 16.41 -2.41 -4.28
N ILE A 287 15.94 -1.22 -3.93
CA ILE A 287 15.70 -0.82 -2.54
C ILE A 287 14.63 -1.67 -1.83
N TYR A 288 13.68 -2.23 -2.59
CA TYR A 288 12.59 -3.04 -2.07
C TYR A 288 12.86 -4.56 -2.14
N LYS A 289 14.10 -4.96 -2.42
CA LYS A 289 14.49 -6.37 -2.51
C LYS A 289 13.96 -7.19 -1.33
N ASP A 290 13.49 -8.40 -1.64
CA ASP A 290 12.89 -9.39 -0.73
C ASP A 290 11.56 -8.97 -0.09
N GLN A 291 11.03 -7.79 -0.41
CA GLN A 291 9.67 -7.40 -0.02
C GLN A 291 8.66 -7.92 -1.04
N LEU A 292 7.43 -8.12 -0.60
CA LEU A 292 6.35 -8.61 -1.47
C LEU A 292 5.55 -7.43 -2.04
N LEU A 293 5.35 -7.41 -3.35
CA LEU A 293 4.33 -6.57 -3.99
C LEU A 293 3.10 -7.41 -4.28
N ILE A 294 1.98 -7.10 -3.64
CA ILE A 294 0.73 -7.87 -3.72
C ILE A 294 -0.40 -7.05 -4.32
N GLY A 295 -1.11 -7.65 -5.28
CA GLY A 295 -2.30 -7.09 -5.91
C GLY A 295 -3.55 -7.19 -5.05
N ASP A 296 -4.62 -6.55 -5.50
CA ASP A 296 -5.95 -6.66 -4.90
C ASP A 296 -7.02 -6.38 -5.94
N ILE A 297 -8.12 -7.13 -5.88
CA ILE A 297 -9.22 -6.98 -6.83
C ILE A 297 -10.10 -5.76 -6.50
N HIS A 298 -10.48 -5.55 -5.24
CA HIS A 298 -11.48 -4.56 -4.87
C HIS A 298 -10.89 -3.25 -4.34
N HIS A 299 -9.96 -3.33 -3.39
CA HIS A 299 -9.19 -2.18 -2.95
C HIS A 299 -8.28 -1.70 -4.09
N GLY A 300 -7.83 -2.60 -4.98
CA GLY A 300 -7.02 -2.26 -6.16
C GLY A 300 -5.58 -1.88 -5.84
N GLY A 301 -4.79 -1.65 -6.89
CA GLY A 301 -3.40 -1.21 -6.75
C GLY A 301 -2.49 -2.30 -6.19
N LEU A 302 -1.27 -1.92 -5.82
CA LEU A 302 -0.30 -2.80 -5.15
C LEU A 302 -0.03 -2.33 -3.73
N LYS A 303 0.25 -3.29 -2.86
CA LYS A 303 0.71 -3.08 -1.48
C LYS A 303 2.11 -3.66 -1.38
N ARG A 304 2.94 -3.05 -0.54
CA ARG A 304 4.28 -3.54 -0.25
C ARG A 304 4.32 -4.14 1.14
N ILE A 305 4.82 -5.36 1.26
CA ILE A 305 4.91 -6.07 2.54
C ILE A 305 6.38 -6.37 2.83
N PHE A 306 6.89 -5.78 3.91
CA PHE A 306 8.17 -6.15 4.49
C PHE A 306 7.96 -7.28 5.48
N PHE A 307 8.71 -8.37 5.36
CA PHE A 307 8.66 -9.49 6.31
C PHE A 307 9.93 -9.50 7.19
N GLU A 308 9.76 -9.89 8.45
CA GLU A 308 10.86 -10.34 9.29
C GLU A 308 10.49 -11.65 10.00
N LYS A 309 11.50 -12.33 10.53
CA LYS A 309 11.35 -13.60 11.24
C LYS A 309 11.89 -13.46 12.65
N ILE A 310 11.06 -13.75 13.65
CA ILE A 310 11.42 -13.72 15.07
C ILE A 310 11.08 -15.08 15.65
N ASP A 311 12.07 -15.77 16.21
CA ASP A 311 11.94 -17.12 16.77
C ASP A 311 11.29 -18.11 15.79
N GLY A 312 11.64 -18.00 14.51
CA GLY A 312 11.11 -18.87 13.44
C GLY A 312 9.73 -18.46 12.91
N GLU A 313 9.06 -17.50 13.54
CA GLU A 313 7.74 -17.01 13.12
C GLU A 313 7.84 -15.77 12.24
N TYR A 314 7.10 -15.77 11.14
CA TYR A 314 6.99 -14.61 10.27
C TYR A 314 6.06 -13.56 10.88
N GLN A 315 6.46 -12.31 10.72
CA GLN A 315 5.64 -11.14 11.01
C GLN A 315 6.03 -10.02 10.02
N SER A 316 5.24 -8.96 9.91
CA SER A 316 5.42 -8.04 8.78
C SER A 316 4.89 -6.64 9.00
N ALA A 317 5.35 -5.73 8.15
CA ALA A 317 4.81 -4.39 7.97
C ALA A 317 4.17 -4.28 6.58
N ALA A 318 2.88 -3.95 6.52
CA ALA A 318 2.17 -3.66 5.29
C ALA A 318 2.13 -2.15 5.03
N PHE A 319 2.52 -1.76 3.82
CA PHE A 319 2.54 -0.39 3.33
C PHE A 319 1.66 -0.27 2.09
N ARG A 320 1.02 0.90 1.94
CA ARG A 320 0.45 1.29 0.64
C ARG A 320 1.62 1.47 -0.33
N PHE A 321 1.42 1.09 -1.59
CA PHE A 321 2.48 1.26 -2.60
C PHE A 321 2.01 2.07 -3.79
N THR A 322 0.99 1.62 -4.54
CA THR A 322 0.52 2.34 -5.73
C THR A 322 -0.97 2.11 -5.97
N GLN A 323 -1.65 3.08 -6.58
CA GLN A 323 -3.06 2.99 -6.97
C GLN A 323 -3.25 3.54 -8.39
N ASN A 324 -4.50 3.56 -8.88
CA ASN A 324 -4.88 4.11 -10.17
C ASN A 324 -4.16 3.44 -11.37
N LEU A 325 -3.92 2.15 -11.24
CA LEU A 325 -3.53 1.28 -12.35
C LEU A 325 -4.73 1.07 -13.29
N ARG A 326 -4.52 0.50 -14.47
CA ARG A 326 -5.62 0.24 -15.44
C ARG A 326 -6.76 -0.60 -14.87
N ALA A 327 -6.44 -1.63 -14.08
CA ALA A 327 -7.39 -2.65 -13.67
C ALA A 327 -7.15 -3.14 -12.24
N SER A 328 -8.08 -3.97 -11.78
CA SER A 328 -8.03 -4.74 -10.55
C SER A 328 -6.97 -5.84 -10.66
N ILE A 329 -5.99 -5.92 -9.75
CA ILE A 329 -4.80 -6.76 -9.95
C ILE A 329 -4.98 -8.14 -9.32
N ASN A 330 -4.88 -9.19 -10.14
CA ASN A 330 -5.07 -10.57 -9.73
C ASN A 330 -3.79 -11.42 -9.74
N ARG A 331 -2.89 -11.14 -10.68
CA ARG A 331 -1.61 -11.87 -10.80
C ARG A 331 -0.46 -10.92 -11.00
N THR A 332 0.68 -11.31 -10.45
CA THR A 332 1.94 -10.61 -10.62
C THR A 332 3.06 -11.62 -10.85
N ILE A 333 4.06 -11.25 -11.65
CA ILE A 333 5.32 -12.00 -11.80
C ILE A 333 6.44 -11.04 -12.26
N PHE A 334 7.67 -11.27 -11.81
CA PHE A 334 8.85 -10.60 -12.35
C PHE A 334 9.48 -11.41 -13.48
N ASP A 335 9.93 -10.75 -14.53
CA ASP A 335 10.85 -11.37 -15.50
C ASP A 335 12.31 -11.29 -15.05
N LYS A 336 13.21 -11.90 -15.83
CA LYS A 336 14.66 -11.90 -15.59
C LYS A 336 15.30 -10.51 -15.73
N ASP A 337 14.63 -9.60 -16.43
CA ASP A 337 15.08 -8.23 -16.70
C ASP A 337 14.42 -7.23 -15.75
N ASN A 338 13.87 -7.73 -14.64
CA ASN A 338 13.35 -6.97 -13.50
C ASN A 338 12.07 -6.18 -13.79
N TYR A 339 11.34 -6.48 -14.86
CA TYR A 339 10.00 -5.96 -15.10
C TYR A 339 8.95 -6.79 -14.36
N LEU A 340 8.04 -6.08 -13.70
CA LEU A 340 6.87 -6.67 -13.04
C LEU A 340 5.68 -6.66 -14.00
N TYR A 341 5.13 -7.83 -14.30
CA TYR A 341 3.92 -7.98 -15.08
C TYR A 341 2.72 -8.05 -14.14
N LEU A 342 1.68 -7.29 -14.44
CA LEU A 342 0.46 -7.20 -13.65
C LEU A 342 -0.74 -7.64 -14.50
N GLY A 343 -1.47 -8.61 -13.98
CA GLY A 343 -2.63 -9.21 -14.63
C GLY A 343 -3.91 -8.63 -14.07
N GLY A 344 -4.65 -7.93 -14.92
CA GLY A 344 -5.96 -7.38 -14.59
C GLY A 344 -7.04 -8.46 -14.62
N CYS A 345 -7.80 -8.61 -13.53
CA CYS A 345 -9.01 -9.42 -13.51
C CYS A 345 -10.03 -8.86 -12.52
N GLY A 346 -11.24 -8.67 -13.00
CA GLY A 346 -12.38 -8.24 -12.19
C GLY A 346 -13.72 -8.46 -12.90
N MET A 347 -14.78 -8.19 -12.15
CA MET A 347 -16.16 -8.21 -12.60
C MET A 347 -16.97 -7.11 -11.91
N GLY A 348 -18.18 -6.84 -12.38
CA GLY A 348 -19.05 -5.84 -11.76
C GLY A 348 -19.38 -6.13 -10.28
N GLY A 349 -19.91 -5.12 -9.60
CA GLY A 349 -20.18 -5.19 -8.16
C GLY A 349 -18.90 -5.09 -7.33
N ASN A 350 -18.79 -5.92 -6.29
CA ASN A 350 -17.67 -5.88 -5.34
C ASN A 350 -16.40 -6.63 -5.81
N TRP A 351 -16.39 -7.13 -7.06
CA TRP A 351 -15.28 -7.91 -7.61
C TRP A 351 -14.43 -7.11 -8.62
N ALA A 352 -14.37 -5.81 -8.42
CA ALA A 352 -13.45 -4.91 -9.09
C ALA A 352 -13.24 -3.66 -8.24
N THR A 353 -12.21 -2.91 -8.58
CA THR A 353 -12.01 -1.54 -8.14
C THR A 353 -12.89 -0.63 -8.98
N GLU A 354 -13.70 0.20 -8.31
CA GLU A 354 -14.59 1.15 -8.96
C GLU A 354 -13.85 2.09 -9.92
N GLY A 355 -14.45 2.34 -11.08
CA GLY A 355 -13.93 3.26 -12.10
C GLY A 355 -12.79 2.72 -12.97
N LEU A 356 -12.28 1.52 -12.70
CA LEU A 356 -11.20 0.90 -13.48
C LEU A 356 -11.70 -0.11 -14.51
N LYS A 357 -10.80 -0.55 -15.41
CA LYS A 357 -11.06 -1.68 -16.30
C LYS A 357 -11.09 -2.99 -15.49
N HIS A 358 -11.67 -4.02 -16.09
CA HIS A 358 -11.82 -5.33 -15.47
C HIS A 358 -10.78 -6.36 -15.97
N ASP A 359 -9.92 -5.98 -16.90
CA ASP A 359 -9.04 -6.87 -17.63
C ASP A 359 -7.80 -6.16 -18.19
N GLY A 360 -6.88 -6.95 -18.74
CA GLY A 360 -5.68 -6.47 -19.42
C GLY A 360 -4.38 -6.84 -18.72
N ILE A 361 -3.27 -6.42 -19.32
CA ILE A 361 -1.91 -6.64 -18.83
C ILE A 361 -1.21 -5.30 -18.72
N MET A 362 -0.47 -5.12 -17.63
CA MET A 362 0.45 -3.99 -17.48
C MET A 362 1.86 -4.53 -17.27
N ARG A 363 2.84 -3.82 -17.80
CA ARG A 363 4.27 -4.05 -17.54
C ARG A 363 4.79 -2.85 -16.75
N VAL A 364 5.48 -3.13 -15.66
CA VAL A 364 5.94 -2.12 -14.70
C VAL A 364 7.44 -2.25 -14.48
N LYS A 365 8.17 -1.15 -14.60
CA LYS A 365 9.58 -1.07 -14.21
C LYS A 365 9.68 -0.38 -12.86
N LEU A 366 10.37 -0.99 -11.91
CA LEU A 366 10.73 -0.34 -10.66
C LEU A 366 12.04 0.41 -10.86
N TYR A 367 12.08 1.69 -10.52
CA TYR A 367 13.29 2.48 -10.51
C TYR A 367 14.00 2.37 -9.15
N ASP A 368 15.33 2.41 -9.19
CA ASP A 368 16.15 2.54 -7.98
C ASP A 368 16.16 3.98 -7.42
N GLN A 369 15.41 4.90 -8.01
CA GLN A 369 15.26 6.25 -7.49
C GLN A 369 14.57 6.20 -6.13
N SER A 370 15.24 6.78 -5.12
CA SER A 370 14.67 6.90 -3.80
C SER A 370 13.48 7.87 -3.82
N ILE A 371 12.32 7.37 -3.39
CA ILE A 371 11.15 8.17 -2.99
C ILE A 371 11.11 8.12 -1.47
N PHE A 372 10.93 9.25 -0.79
CA PHE A 372 10.90 9.29 0.66
C PHE A 372 9.68 8.53 1.22
N GLU A 373 9.94 7.34 1.76
CA GLU A 373 8.94 6.39 2.27
C GLU A 373 9.50 5.60 3.46
N MET A 374 8.62 4.99 4.25
CA MET A 374 9.02 3.96 5.22
C MET A 374 9.45 2.69 4.48
N LEU A 375 10.73 2.34 4.52
CA LEU A 375 11.28 1.15 3.87
C LEU A 375 10.95 -0.14 4.63
N ALA A 376 11.12 -0.14 5.95
CA ALA A 376 10.88 -1.30 6.80
C ALA A 376 10.47 -0.86 8.22
N ILE A 377 9.73 -1.72 8.91
CA ILE A 377 9.46 -1.57 10.35
C ILE A 377 9.87 -2.87 11.01
N ARG A 378 10.68 -2.79 12.07
CA ARG A 378 11.17 -3.94 12.82
C ARG A 378 10.80 -3.87 14.28
N ALA A 379 10.31 -4.97 14.84
CA ALA A 379 10.08 -5.03 16.28
C ALA A 379 11.41 -5.03 17.06
N LYS A 380 11.40 -4.36 18.21
CA LYS A 380 12.44 -4.36 19.24
C LYS A 380 11.79 -4.77 20.56
N SER A 381 12.58 -5.09 21.58
CA SER A 381 12.03 -5.56 22.86
C SER A 381 11.17 -4.49 23.57
N ASN A 382 11.47 -3.21 23.35
CA ASN A 382 10.79 -2.06 23.97
C ASN A 382 10.16 -1.07 22.97
N GLY A 383 9.96 -1.47 21.71
CA GLY A 383 9.37 -0.58 20.71
C GLY A 383 9.52 -1.08 19.29
N ILE A 384 9.53 -0.15 18.33
CA ILE A 384 9.73 -0.45 16.90
C ILE A 384 10.82 0.44 16.32
N GLU A 385 11.55 -0.08 15.34
CA GLU A 385 12.49 0.70 14.53
C GLU A 385 11.90 0.87 13.13
N ILE A 386 11.76 2.12 12.71
CA ILE A 386 11.30 2.50 11.36
C ILE A 386 12.55 2.83 10.55
N GLU A 387 12.72 2.18 9.41
CA GLU A 387 13.75 2.50 8.42
C GLU A 387 13.12 3.24 7.25
N PHE A 388 13.79 4.27 6.75
CA PHE A 388 13.35 5.13 5.65
C PHE A 388 14.30 4.98 4.46
N THR A 389 13.79 5.23 3.27
CA THR A 389 14.58 5.25 2.03
C THR A 389 15.59 6.40 2.01
N GLU A 390 15.22 7.55 2.61
CA GLU A 390 16.05 8.75 2.73
C GLU A 390 16.22 9.19 4.20
N PRO A 391 17.28 9.95 4.53
CA PRO A 391 17.42 10.57 5.84
C PRO A 391 16.22 11.47 6.17
N VAL A 392 15.63 11.31 7.36
CA VAL A 392 14.58 12.18 7.90
C VAL A 392 15.16 13.54 8.28
N ALA A 393 14.39 14.63 8.18
CA ALA A 393 14.82 15.91 8.72
C ALA A 393 15.07 15.80 10.24
N GLU A 394 16.18 16.35 10.73
CA GLU A 394 16.66 16.09 12.09
C GLU A 394 15.62 16.52 13.14
N ASN A 395 15.05 17.71 13.04
CA ASN A 395 14.00 18.19 13.94
C ASN A 395 12.76 17.29 13.92
N ILE A 396 12.36 16.78 12.76
CA ILE A 396 11.20 15.88 12.61
C ILE A 396 11.49 14.52 13.26
N ALA A 397 12.67 13.96 13.01
CA ALA A 397 13.08 12.65 13.52
C ALA A 397 13.04 12.56 15.05
N TRP A 398 13.38 13.67 15.73
CA TRP A 398 13.35 13.78 17.20
C TRP A 398 12.00 14.20 17.79
N THR A 399 10.99 14.52 16.97
CA THR A 399 9.70 15.04 17.47
C THR A 399 8.69 13.91 17.75
N LYS A 400 8.61 13.49 19.01
CA LYS A 400 7.70 12.44 19.51
C LYS A 400 6.22 12.62 19.09
N SER A 401 5.70 13.85 19.07
CA SER A 401 4.29 14.12 18.74
C SER A 401 3.90 13.84 17.28
N LEU A 402 4.86 13.58 16.40
CA LEU A 402 4.63 13.24 14.98
C LEU A 402 4.43 11.73 14.75
N TYR A 403 4.45 10.93 15.82
CA TYR A 403 4.25 9.48 15.78
C TYR A 403 2.99 9.13 16.57
N ARG A 404 2.00 8.54 15.90
CA ARG A 404 0.78 8.03 16.52
C ARG A 404 0.73 6.52 16.33
N ILE A 405 0.53 5.80 17.43
CA ILE A 405 0.55 4.34 17.43
C ILE A 405 -0.72 3.81 18.08
N ASN A 406 -1.40 2.92 17.37
CA ASN A 406 -2.55 2.18 17.88
C ASN A 406 -2.25 0.69 17.79
N GLN A 407 -2.88 -0.11 18.64
CA GLN A 407 -2.91 -1.56 18.48
C GLN A 407 -4.32 -2.12 18.60
N TRP A 408 -4.54 -3.30 18.04
CA TRP A 408 -5.75 -4.11 18.23
C TRP A 408 -5.48 -5.56 17.83
N THR A 409 -6.38 -6.46 18.19
CA THR A 409 -6.49 -7.79 17.59
C THR A 409 -7.89 -7.99 17.01
N TYR A 410 -8.15 -9.16 16.41
CA TYR A 410 -9.40 -9.45 15.74
C TYR A 410 -10.19 -10.55 16.44
N LYS A 411 -11.52 -10.40 16.45
CA LYS A 411 -12.42 -11.46 16.87
C LYS A 411 -13.06 -12.14 15.65
N PRO A 412 -12.79 -13.44 15.40
CA PRO A 412 -13.54 -14.20 14.41
C PRO A 412 -15.02 -14.29 14.77
N THR A 413 -15.91 -14.08 13.80
CA THR A 413 -17.36 -14.19 14.00
C THR A 413 -18.01 -14.84 12.78
N ARG A 414 -19.24 -15.35 12.92
CA ARG A 414 -20.03 -15.85 11.77
C ARG A 414 -20.42 -14.77 10.75
N ASN A 415 -20.34 -13.50 11.13
CA ASN A 415 -20.66 -12.40 10.23
C ASN A 415 -19.50 -12.19 9.25
N TYR A 416 -19.77 -11.54 8.12
CA TYR A 416 -18.70 -11.20 7.18
C TYR A 416 -17.69 -10.25 7.85
N GLY A 417 -16.44 -10.69 7.95
CA GLY A 417 -15.39 -9.99 8.68
C GLY A 417 -15.53 -10.11 10.20
N GLY A 418 -14.70 -9.35 10.93
CA GLY A 418 -14.73 -9.38 12.38
C GLY A 418 -14.28 -8.06 12.99
N PRO A 419 -14.81 -7.71 14.17
CA PRO A 419 -14.47 -6.45 14.81
C PRO A 419 -13.02 -6.45 15.27
N LYS A 420 -12.42 -5.26 15.23
CA LYS A 420 -11.21 -4.94 15.99
C LYS A 420 -11.58 -4.94 17.47
N ILE A 421 -10.88 -5.72 18.28
CA ILE A 421 -11.02 -5.80 19.74
C ILE A 421 -9.69 -5.46 20.40
N ASP A 422 -9.70 -5.21 21.72
CA ASP A 422 -8.51 -4.76 22.47
C ASP A 422 -7.83 -3.53 21.80
N LYS A 423 -8.67 -2.61 21.29
CA LYS A 423 -8.20 -1.42 20.59
C LYS A 423 -7.66 -0.43 21.63
N GLN A 424 -6.39 -0.05 21.47
CA GLN A 424 -5.70 0.85 22.38
C GLN A 424 -4.80 1.80 21.60
N GLN A 425 -4.77 3.07 21.99
CA GLN A 425 -3.69 3.98 21.58
C GLN A 425 -2.50 3.77 22.52
N LEU A 426 -1.33 3.50 21.95
CA LEU A 426 -0.11 3.26 22.72
C LEU A 426 0.62 4.56 23.00
N GLU A 427 1.21 4.66 24.18
CA GLU A 427 2.09 5.77 24.53
C GLU A 427 3.45 5.57 23.86
N VAL A 428 3.83 6.52 23.00
CA VAL A 428 5.22 6.67 22.54
C VAL A 428 5.99 7.24 23.72
N LEU A 429 7.01 6.57 24.24
CA LEU A 429 7.80 7.07 25.37
C LEU A 429 8.87 8.05 24.87
N SER A 430 9.64 7.64 23.86
CA SER A 430 10.74 8.40 23.27
C SER A 430 10.89 8.09 21.77
N VAL A 431 11.61 8.96 21.06
CA VAL A 431 12.05 8.72 19.68
C VAL A 431 13.54 8.97 19.58
N THR A 432 14.26 8.07 18.91
CA THR A 432 15.72 8.08 18.81
C THR A 432 16.15 7.76 17.38
N PRO A 433 16.54 8.76 16.59
CA PRO A 433 17.08 8.52 15.26
C PRO A 433 18.48 7.92 15.29
N SER A 434 18.81 7.19 14.22
CA SER A 434 20.17 6.78 13.88
C SER A 434 21.02 7.99 13.48
N GLN A 435 22.35 7.82 13.47
CA GLN A 435 23.28 8.89 13.12
C GLN A 435 23.10 9.40 11.68
N ASP A 436 22.74 8.51 10.75
CA ASP A 436 22.46 8.84 9.35
C ASP A 436 21.02 9.33 9.11
N LEU A 437 20.21 9.40 10.17
CA LEU A 437 18.78 9.77 10.16
C LEU A 437 17.91 8.88 9.25
N LYS A 438 18.39 7.74 8.79
CA LYS A 438 17.60 6.79 7.99
C LYS A 438 16.78 5.83 8.84
N LYS A 439 17.02 5.78 10.15
CA LYS A 439 16.23 4.96 11.08
C LYS A 439 15.76 5.82 12.23
N VAL A 440 14.55 5.55 12.70
CA VAL A 440 14.03 6.09 13.96
C VAL A 440 13.54 4.94 14.82
N PHE A 441 14.16 4.76 15.98
CA PHE A 441 13.61 3.92 17.03
C PHE A 441 12.52 4.70 17.77
N VAL A 442 11.33 4.11 17.86
CA VAL A 442 10.19 4.62 18.62
C VAL A 442 9.98 3.69 19.80
N GLU A 443 10.24 4.18 21.01
CA GLU A 443 10.01 3.42 22.23
C GLU A 443 8.53 3.47 22.59
N ILE A 444 7.94 2.31 22.90
CA ILE A 444 6.49 2.16 23.05
C ILE A 444 6.18 1.34 24.30
N ALA A 445 5.33 1.88 25.16
CA ALA A 445 4.80 1.12 26.29
C ALA A 445 3.62 0.23 25.86
N GLY A 446 3.59 -1.01 26.35
CA GLY A 446 2.39 -1.85 26.29
C GLY A 446 2.10 -2.55 24.96
N MET A 447 3.11 -2.75 24.10
CA MET A 447 2.99 -3.62 22.92
C MET A 447 2.58 -5.03 23.34
N LYS A 448 1.63 -5.63 22.61
CA LYS A 448 1.15 -6.99 22.84
C LYS A 448 1.45 -7.90 21.64
N GLU A 449 1.91 -9.12 21.90
CA GLU A 449 1.97 -10.17 20.87
C GLU A 449 0.57 -10.50 20.32
N LYS A 450 0.51 -11.06 19.11
CA LYS A 450 -0.71 -11.43 18.39
C LYS A 450 -1.65 -10.24 18.13
N HIS A 451 -1.08 -9.05 17.96
CA HIS A 451 -1.79 -7.81 17.65
C HIS A 451 -1.27 -7.19 16.34
N VAL A 452 -2.10 -6.34 15.74
CA VAL A 452 -1.67 -5.39 14.72
C VAL A 452 -1.33 -4.08 15.41
N ILE A 453 -0.15 -3.56 15.13
CA ILE A 453 0.28 -2.20 15.45
C ILE A 453 0.04 -1.34 14.20
N ASN A 454 -0.80 -0.33 14.30
CA ASN A 454 -0.93 0.71 13.29
C ASN A 454 -0.03 1.88 13.67
N LEU A 455 1.02 2.07 12.87
CA LEU A 455 1.87 3.24 12.93
C LEU A 455 1.32 4.29 11.98
N ARG A 456 1.22 5.51 12.49
CA ARG A 456 0.84 6.68 11.74
C ARG A 456 1.83 7.82 11.97
N LEU A 457 2.52 8.23 10.90
CA LEU A 457 3.32 9.44 10.85
C LEU A 457 2.46 10.65 10.47
N ALA A 458 2.83 11.83 10.96
CA ALA A 458 2.15 13.08 10.65
C ALA A 458 2.29 13.45 9.15
N ASN A 459 1.31 14.19 8.63
CA ASN A 459 1.24 14.58 7.21
C ASN A 459 2.36 15.53 6.79
N ASN A 460 2.99 16.24 7.74
CA ASN A 460 4.10 17.15 7.51
C ASN A 460 5.48 16.50 7.73
N PHE A 461 5.53 15.16 7.81
CA PHE A 461 6.78 14.42 7.98
C PHE A 461 7.63 14.50 6.70
N ALA A 462 8.88 14.96 6.83
CA ALA A 462 9.73 15.29 5.69
C ALA A 462 11.16 14.75 5.85
N SER A 463 11.80 14.51 4.70
CA SER A 463 13.20 14.13 4.62
C SER A 463 14.11 15.33 4.88
N LYS A 464 15.41 15.06 5.08
CA LYS A 464 16.44 16.10 5.21
C LYS A 464 16.55 16.99 3.97
N SER A 465 16.19 16.48 2.79
CA SER A 465 16.13 17.24 1.53
C SER A 465 14.83 18.02 1.35
N GLY A 466 13.85 17.86 2.25
CA GLY A 466 12.54 18.51 2.19
C GLY A 466 11.47 17.70 1.45
N ALA A 467 11.77 16.49 0.97
CA ALA A 467 10.78 15.62 0.34
C ALA A 467 9.71 15.19 1.35
N GLN A 468 8.45 15.18 0.93
CA GLN A 468 7.32 14.73 1.76
C GLN A 468 7.15 13.21 1.64
N LEU A 469 6.64 12.57 2.69
CA LEU A 469 6.29 11.15 2.63
C LEU A 469 5.23 10.89 1.56
N PHE A 470 5.45 9.88 0.72
CA PHE A 470 4.42 9.41 -0.20
C PHE A 470 3.30 8.67 0.55
N THR A 471 3.65 7.89 1.58
CA THR A 471 2.71 7.18 2.45
C THR A 471 3.13 7.30 3.93
N GLY A 472 2.17 7.58 4.81
CA GLY A 472 2.40 7.84 6.24
C GLY A 472 1.75 6.86 7.21
N ASP A 473 0.97 5.87 6.72
CA ASP A 473 0.46 4.77 7.54
C ASP A 473 1.09 3.42 7.18
N ALA A 474 1.34 2.62 8.22
CA ALA A 474 1.74 1.23 8.11
C ALA A 474 0.96 0.35 9.08
N TYR A 475 0.80 -0.92 8.72
CA TYR A 475 0.13 -1.92 9.52
C TYR A 475 1.09 -3.06 9.82
N TYR A 476 1.58 -3.09 11.05
CA TYR A 476 2.57 -4.05 11.50
C TYR A 476 1.88 -5.20 12.23
N THR A 477 1.98 -6.42 11.70
CA THR A 477 1.53 -7.63 12.39
C THR A 477 2.63 -8.04 13.37
N LEU A 478 2.35 -8.00 14.67
CA LEU A 478 3.29 -8.36 15.74
C LEU A 478 2.89 -9.72 16.31
N ASN A 479 3.54 -10.79 15.85
CA ASN A 479 3.31 -12.14 16.37
C ASN A 479 4.19 -12.43 17.59
N LYS A 480 5.45 -11.97 17.55
CA LYS A 480 6.45 -12.14 18.60
C LYS A 480 7.19 -10.84 18.90
N ILE A 481 7.38 -10.56 20.18
CA ILE A 481 8.27 -9.49 20.64
C ILE A 481 9.65 -10.11 20.82
N PRO A 482 10.69 -9.64 20.10
CA PRO A 482 12.01 -10.23 20.20
C PRO A 482 12.57 -10.07 21.60
N GLN A 483 13.20 -11.12 22.11
CA GLN A 483 13.94 -11.08 23.37
C GLN A 483 15.31 -10.43 23.14
N ASN A 484 15.82 -9.70 24.14
CA ASN A 484 17.19 -9.14 24.16
C ASN A 484 17.55 -8.19 23.00
N LYS A 485 16.56 -7.57 22.35
CA LYS A 485 16.73 -6.50 21.35
C LYS A 485 16.23 -5.16 21.91
N VAL A 486 16.59 -4.84 23.15
CA VAL A 486 16.27 -3.55 23.78
C VAL A 486 17.09 -2.46 23.10
N MET A 487 16.43 -1.36 22.73
CA MET A 487 17.08 -0.17 22.21
C MET A 487 17.12 0.90 23.30
N ILE A 488 18.27 1.58 23.43
CA ILE A 488 18.46 2.62 24.43
C ILE A 488 17.96 3.95 23.86
N ALA A 489 16.99 4.56 24.54
CA ALA A 489 16.54 5.91 24.25
C ALA A 489 17.68 6.92 24.44
N LYS A 490 17.87 7.83 23.48
CA LYS A 490 18.83 8.93 23.57
C LYS A 490 18.10 10.22 23.93
N SER A 491 18.78 11.11 24.64
CA SER A 491 18.32 12.48 24.85
C SER A 491 18.30 13.25 23.54
N VAL A 492 17.30 14.12 23.37
CA VAL A 492 17.26 15.04 22.23
C VAL A 492 18.50 15.94 22.28
N PRO A 493 19.26 16.11 21.19
CA PRO A 493 20.39 17.02 21.18
C PRO A 493 19.95 18.45 21.45
N SER A 494 20.73 19.20 22.24
CA SER A 494 20.38 20.56 22.65
C SER A 494 20.14 21.53 21.49
N HIS A 495 20.89 21.39 20.39
CA HIS A 495 20.66 22.20 19.18
C HIS A 495 19.32 21.89 18.52
N VAL A 496 18.83 20.65 18.60
CA VAL A 496 17.51 20.25 18.11
C VAL A 496 16.43 20.76 19.06
N GLU A 497 16.62 20.67 20.38
CA GLU A 497 15.67 21.26 21.35
C GLU A 497 15.49 22.76 21.13
N LEU A 498 16.57 23.49 20.86
CA LEU A 498 16.53 24.92 20.55
C LEU A 498 15.73 25.21 19.27
N ILE A 499 15.92 24.42 18.22
CA ILE A 499 15.17 24.56 16.96
C ILE A 499 13.69 24.19 17.18
N SER A 500 13.42 23.07 17.83
CA SER A 500 12.06 22.60 18.12
C SER A 500 11.29 23.57 18.99
N ASN A 501 11.92 24.19 20.00
CA ASN A 501 11.29 25.20 20.85
C ASN A 501 10.95 26.51 20.12
N VAL A 502 11.66 26.83 19.03
CA VAL A 502 11.27 27.93 18.11
C VAL A 502 10.04 27.55 17.28
N PHE A 503 9.84 26.25 16.99
CA PHE A 503 8.70 25.73 16.23
C PHE A 503 7.46 25.38 17.07
N THR A 504 7.59 25.16 18.40
CA THR A 504 6.50 24.71 19.27
C THR A 504 5.91 25.80 20.18
N SER A 505 6.38 27.04 20.13
CA SER A 505 5.71 28.14 20.84
C SER A 505 4.47 28.59 20.06
N SER A 506 3.31 28.25 20.60
CA SER A 506 1.96 28.43 20.06
C SER A 506 1.49 29.89 19.95
N ASN A 507 2.21 30.73 19.20
CA ASN A 507 1.80 32.09 18.82
C ASN A 507 2.32 32.45 17.41
N GLU A 508 2.46 31.47 16.53
CA GLU A 508 2.95 31.76 15.19
C GLU A 508 1.84 32.36 14.33
N HIS A 509 2.16 33.47 13.68
CA HIS A 509 1.26 34.18 12.81
C HIS A 509 0.79 33.27 11.66
N PRO A 510 -0.50 33.16 11.32
CA PRO A 510 -1.01 32.23 10.28
C PRO A 510 -0.28 32.32 8.92
N GLY A 511 0.20 33.50 8.56
CA GLY A 511 1.01 33.69 7.35
C GLY A 511 2.44 33.13 7.38
N ALA A 512 2.95 32.69 8.53
CA ALA A 512 4.27 32.06 8.63
C ALA A 512 4.30 30.69 7.94
N GLU A 513 3.19 29.95 7.98
CA GLU A 513 3.02 28.70 7.24
C GLU A 513 3.03 28.95 5.72
N VAL A 514 2.30 29.97 5.27
CA VAL A 514 2.27 30.38 3.86
C VAL A 514 3.66 30.83 3.40
N TYR A 515 4.37 31.60 4.23
CA TYR A 515 5.75 32.00 3.98
C TYR A 515 6.67 30.78 3.79
N ARG A 516 6.62 29.81 4.71
CA ARG A 516 7.39 28.57 4.60
C ARG A 516 7.10 27.79 3.32
N ALA A 517 5.82 27.64 3.00
CA ALA A 517 5.38 26.82 1.88
C ALA A 517 5.71 27.45 0.51
N LEU A 518 5.60 28.79 0.38
CA LEU A 518 5.57 29.45 -0.93
C LEU A 518 6.63 30.55 -1.12
N CYS A 519 7.24 31.05 -0.05
CA CYS A 519 8.10 32.24 -0.13
C CYS A 519 9.53 32.02 0.39
N MET A 520 9.74 31.09 1.32
CA MET A 520 11.00 30.90 2.06
C MET A 520 12.19 30.54 1.16
N SER A 521 11.96 29.83 0.05
CA SER A 521 13.02 29.47 -0.89
C SER A 521 13.68 30.70 -1.55
N CYS A 522 12.96 31.83 -1.61
CA CYS A 522 13.39 33.03 -2.31
C CYS A 522 13.53 34.26 -1.41
N HIS A 523 12.84 34.30 -0.27
CA HIS A 523 12.79 35.46 0.62
C HIS A 523 13.20 35.07 2.05
N SER A 524 14.12 35.81 2.64
CA SER A 524 14.62 35.56 4.00
C SER A 524 13.85 36.35 5.06
N LEU A 525 13.92 35.93 6.33
CA LEU A 525 13.41 36.69 7.49
C LEU A 525 14.51 37.36 8.33
N ASP A 526 15.78 37.10 8.04
CA ASP A 526 16.93 37.55 8.85
C ASP A 526 17.60 38.81 8.30
N GLY A 527 17.30 39.16 7.04
CA GLY A 527 17.90 40.28 6.31
C GLY A 527 18.88 39.84 5.21
N SER A 528 19.20 38.54 5.12
CA SER A 528 20.09 38.01 4.09
C SER A 528 19.53 38.24 2.69
N LYS A 529 20.40 38.53 1.73
CA LYS A 529 20.03 38.68 0.33
C LYS A 529 19.90 37.28 -0.31
N LEU A 530 18.70 36.95 -0.77
CA LEU A 530 18.43 35.75 -1.55
C LEU A 530 18.04 36.14 -2.98
N VAL A 531 17.36 35.22 -3.66
CA VAL A 531 16.77 35.41 -4.99
C VAL A 531 15.76 36.56 -5.02
N GLY A 532 15.05 36.79 -3.91
CA GLY A 532 14.17 37.92 -3.66
C GLY A 532 14.55 38.71 -2.40
N PRO A 533 13.95 39.90 -2.20
CA PRO A 533 14.22 40.74 -1.02
C PRO A 533 13.76 40.09 0.28
N THR A 534 14.49 40.34 1.37
CA THR A 534 14.08 39.94 2.73
C THR A 534 12.71 40.52 3.11
N PHE A 535 11.94 39.77 3.90
CA PHE A 535 10.70 40.27 4.52
C PHE A 535 10.98 41.09 5.79
N LYS A 536 12.17 40.95 6.38
CA LYS A 536 12.55 41.71 7.58
C LYS A 536 12.52 43.20 7.31
N GLY A 537 11.65 43.93 8.02
CA GLY A 537 11.48 45.37 7.82
C GLY A 537 11.00 45.76 6.43
N LEU A 538 10.45 44.81 5.63
CA LEU A 538 10.01 45.10 4.27
C LEU A 538 8.75 45.96 4.26
N ALA A 539 7.72 45.51 4.96
CA ALA A 539 6.45 46.22 5.03
C ALA A 539 6.65 47.61 5.65
N LYS A 540 5.92 48.61 5.14
CA LYS A 540 5.98 50.03 5.52
C LYS A 540 7.30 50.75 5.19
N SER A 541 8.32 50.06 4.70
CA SER A 541 9.58 50.68 4.27
C SER A 541 9.46 51.40 2.92
N MET A 542 10.38 52.32 2.65
CA MET A 542 10.57 52.90 1.32
C MET A 542 11.43 51.98 0.46
N ARG A 543 10.94 51.61 -0.73
CA ARG A 543 11.63 50.75 -1.68
C ARG A 543 11.86 51.49 -2.99
N THR A 544 12.99 51.24 -3.62
CA THR A 544 13.19 51.60 -5.02
C THR A 544 12.84 50.40 -5.88
N VAL A 545 11.95 50.60 -6.84
CA VAL A 545 11.53 49.58 -7.81
C VAL A 545 11.82 50.06 -9.23
N ILE A 546 11.97 49.12 -10.15
CA ILE A 546 12.03 49.34 -11.59
C ILE A 546 10.64 49.09 -12.15
N LYS A 547 10.01 50.12 -12.70
CA LYS A 547 8.69 50.07 -13.35
C LYS A 547 8.80 50.69 -14.73
N ASN A 548 8.46 49.93 -15.78
CA ASN A 548 8.63 50.35 -17.17
C ASN A 548 10.05 50.88 -17.50
N GLY A 549 11.08 50.24 -16.93
CA GLY A 549 12.48 50.61 -17.12
C GLY A 549 12.93 51.88 -16.38
N LYS A 550 12.09 52.51 -15.56
CA LYS A 550 12.43 53.68 -14.74
C LYS A 550 12.46 53.34 -13.26
N GLU A 551 13.36 53.99 -12.53
CA GLU A 551 13.41 53.91 -11.08
C GLU A 551 12.30 54.75 -10.44
N GLU A 552 11.53 54.14 -9.55
CA GLU A 552 10.49 54.79 -8.78
C GLU A 552 10.66 54.45 -7.29
N LYS A 553 10.39 55.41 -6.42
CA LYS A 553 10.34 55.20 -4.97
C LYS A 553 8.90 54.91 -4.56
N VAL A 554 8.66 53.74 -3.98
CA VAL A 554 7.33 53.28 -3.53
C VAL A 554 7.36 52.95 -2.05
N HIS A 555 6.26 53.23 -1.35
CA HIS A 555 6.04 52.68 -0.01
C HIS A 555 5.61 51.23 -0.13
N ALA A 556 6.24 50.34 0.64
CA ALA A 556 5.83 48.94 0.75
C ALA A 556 4.58 48.78 1.62
N ASP A 557 3.51 49.45 1.20
CA ASP A 557 2.18 49.34 1.80
C ASP A 557 1.50 48.03 1.39
N ARG A 558 0.34 47.77 2.00
CA ARG A 558 -0.42 46.54 1.76
C ARG A 558 -0.81 46.35 0.29
N ALA A 559 -1.07 47.44 -0.43
CA ALA A 559 -1.46 47.40 -1.84
C ALA A 559 -0.25 47.03 -2.72
N TYR A 560 0.92 47.60 -2.43
CA TYR A 560 2.18 47.22 -3.06
C TYR A 560 2.50 45.75 -2.81
N LEU A 561 2.51 45.29 -1.56
CA LEU A 561 2.82 43.88 -1.23
C LEU A 561 1.90 42.90 -1.97
N ARG A 562 0.61 43.21 -2.04
CA ARG A 562 -0.36 42.43 -2.80
C ARG A 562 -0.03 42.39 -4.29
N ARG A 563 0.32 43.53 -4.90
CA ARG A 563 0.73 43.58 -6.31
C ARG A 563 2.04 42.86 -6.55
N SER A 564 3.03 42.98 -5.67
CA SER A 564 4.30 42.26 -5.78
C SER A 564 4.13 40.74 -5.73
N ILE A 565 3.14 40.21 -5.01
CA ILE A 565 2.84 38.76 -4.99
C ILE A 565 2.03 38.33 -6.22
N THR A 566 1.02 39.12 -6.59
CA THR A 566 0.05 38.73 -7.63
C THR A 566 0.49 39.09 -9.04
N LYS A 567 1.39 40.07 -9.19
CA LYS A 567 1.90 40.61 -10.44
C LYS A 567 3.38 41.02 -10.31
N PRO A 568 4.27 40.08 -9.96
CA PRO A 568 5.66 40.38 -9.59
C PRO A 568 6.49 41.10 -10.66
N ALA A 569 6.15 40.93 -11.94
CA ALA A 569 6.87 41.56 -13.05
C ALA A 569 6.52 43.05 -13.28
N GLU A 570 5.43 43.57 -12.70
CA GLU A 570 5.02 44.98 -12.92
C GLU A 570 5.93 45.97 -12.17
N GLU A 571 6.42 45.61 -10.98
CA GLU A 571 7.19 46.48 -10.08
C GLU A 571 8.35 45.70 -9.43
N VAL A 572 9.51 45.63 -10.11
CA VAL A 572 10.65 44.79 -9.68
C VAL A 572 11.54 45.54 -8.68
N ALA A 573 11.83 44.97 -7.51
CA ALA A 573 12.72 45.60 -6.54
C ALA A 573 14.13 45.85 -7.12
N LYS A 574 14.65 47.07 -6.99
CA LYS A 574 15.98 47.44 -7.48
C LYS A 574 17.05 46.49 -6.93
N GLY A 575 17.87 45.93 -7.82
CA GLY A 575 18.93 44.98 -7.46
C GLY A 575 18.50 43.50 -7.45
N TYR A 576 17.29 43.18 -7.93
CA TYR A 576 16.76 41.83 -8.12
C TYR A 576 16.30 41.62 -9.57
N GLN A 577 16.34 40.36 -10.02
CA GLN A 577 15.88 39.97 -11.35
C GLN A 577 14.37 39.69 -11.35
N PRO A 578 13.64 39.87 -12.47
CA PRO A 578 12.19 39.60 -12.56
C PRO A 578 11.89 38.10 -12.68
N ILE A 579 12.33 37.31 -11.70
CA ILE A 579 12.24 35.83 -11.68
C ILE A 579 11.20 35.30 -10.70
N MET A 580 10.51 36.19 -9.97
CA MET A 580 9.46 35.77 -9.05
C MET A 580 8.25 35.23 -9.84
N PRO A 581 7.81 33.98 -9.60
CA PRO A 581 6.68 33.40 -10.32
C PRO A 581 5.37 34.07 -9.93
N THR A 582 4.40 34.10 -10.85
CA THR A 582 3.05 34.59 -10.55
C THR A 582 2.32 33.60 -9.64
N LEU A 583 2.27 33.88 -8.34
CA LEU A 583 1.70 32.97 -7.33
C LEU A 583 0.16 33.06 -7.22
N ALA A 584 -0.48 34.05 -7.85
CA ALA A 584 -1.91 34.29 -7.75
C ALA A 584 -2.83 33.08 -8.10
N PRO A 585 -2.52 32.24 -9.10
CA PRO A 585 -3.34 31.06 -9.41
C PRO A 585 -3.27 29.96 -8.34
N ASN A 586 -2.19 29.92 -7.56
CA ASN A 586 -1.88 28.85 -6.61
C ASN A 586 -2.06 29.29 -5.15
N MET A 587 -2.66 30.46 -4.91
CA MET A 587 -2.91 31.00 -3.58
C MET A 587 -4.39 31.37 -3.40
N SER A 588 -5.00 30.88 -2.32
CA SER A 588 -6.32 31.34 -1.90
C SER A 588 -6.27 32.81 -1.45
N LYS A 589 -7.43 33.49 -1.49
CA LYS A 589 -7.56 34.87 -0.97
C LYS A 589 -7.12 34.97 0.50
N LYS A 590 -7.38 33.93 1.30
CA LYS A 590 -7.01 33.87 2.71
C LYS A 590 -5.50 33.76 2.89
N GLN A 591 -4.84 32.83 2.18
CA GLN A 591 -3.38 32.67 2.24
C GLN A 591 -2.64 33.95 1.83
N LEU A 592 -3.15 34.65 0.82
CA LEU A 592 -2.61 35.95 0.40
C LEU A 592 -2.75 37.02 1.49
N THR A 593 -3.89 37.08 2.17
CA THR A 593 -4.09 37.99 3.30
C THR A 593 -3.15 37.64 4.46
N ASP A 594 -3.10 36.36 4.83
CA ASP A 594 -2.32 35.86 5.96
C ASP A 594 -0.82 36.15 5.78
N VAL A 595 -0.24 35.92 4.59
CA VAL A 595 1.19 36.19 4.35
C VAL A 595 1.52 37.68 4.34
N ILE A 596 0.60 38.54 3.89
CA ILE A 596 0.79 39.99 3.94
C ILE A 596 0.72 40.49 5.39
N ASP A 597 -0.23 39.99 6.19
CA ASP A 597 -0.29 40.28 7.63
C ASP A 597 1.01 39.83 8.33
N TYR A 598 1.57 38.69 7.90
CA TYR A 598 2.86 38.22 8.41
C TYR A 598 4.00 39.17 8.06
N MET A 599 4.10 39.63 6.80
CA MET A 599 5.08 40.64 6.40
C MET A 599 4.95 41.93 7.22
N GLU A 600 3.73 42.38 7.51
CA GLU A 600 3.48 43.56 8.34
C GLU A 600 3.89 43.34 9.81
N SER A 601 3.73 42.12 10.33
CA SER A 601 4.20 41.76 11.68
C SER A 601 5.73 41.83 11.82
N LEU A 602 6.45 41.71 10.70
CA LEU A 602 7.91 41.76 10.60
C LEU A 602 8.46 43.18 10.35
N ALA A 603 7.60 44.20 10.31
CA ALA A 603 7.96 45.58 10.01
C ALA A 603 8.66 46.34 11.16
N LYS A 604 9.08 45.63 12.23
CA LYS A 604 9.70 46.23 13.41
C LYS A 604 11.15 46.65 13.17
#